data_AF-A0A0B6XXU7-F1
#
_entry.id   AF-A0A0B6XXU7-F1
#
_cell.length_a   1.000
_cell.length_b   1.000
_cell.length_c   1.000
_cell.angle_alpha   90.00
_cell.angle_beta   90.00
_cell.angle_gamma   90.00
#
_symmetry.space_group_name_H-M   'P 1'
#
loop_
_entity.id
_entity.type
_entity.pdbx_description
1 polymer ?
#
loop_
_entity_poly.entity_id
_entity_poly.type
_entity_poly.pdbx_seq_one_letter_code
_entity_poly.pdbx_strand_id
1 'polypeptide(L)'
;AIKVGYAMAVTFAVGILQVFLGAMRLGFLTTFLSDPLISGFTTGAAIHVFSSQLKSAFGVKVQRFSGPFKLIFSYEDFFLNINKANIVTISATIV
;
A
#
# COMPACT_ATOMS: atom_id res chain seq x y z
N ALA A 1 -11.89 -15.18 8.26
CA ALA A 1 -11.05 -16.37 8.50
C ALA A 1 -9.99 -16.56 7.41
N ILE A 2 -10.38 -16.89 6.17
CA ILE A 2 -9.43 -17.26 5.10
C ILE A 2 -8.38 -16.17 4.78
N LYS A 3 -8.78 -14.89 4.65
CA LYS A 3 -7.85 -13.77 4.41
C LYS A 3 -6.78 -13.61 5.50
N VAL A 4 -7.17 -13.84 6.76
CA VAL A 4 -6.27 -13.76 7.91
C VAL A 4 -5.27 -14.92 7.86
N GLY A 5 -5.72 -16.12 7.49
CA GLY A 5 -4.84 -17.28 7.29
C GLY A 5 -3.74 -17.03 6.25
N TYR A 6 -4.07 -16.43 5.11
CA TYR A 6 -3.07 -16.08 4.10
C TYR A 6 -2.08 -15.02 4.62
N ALA A 7 -2.57 -13.98 5.31
CA ALA A 7 -1.69 -12.97 5.89
C ALA A 7 -0.73 -13.56 6.93
N MET A 8 -1.21 -14.48 7.76
CA MET A 8 -0.39 -15.18 8.76
C MET A 8 0.68 -16.05 8.09
N ALA A 9 0.31 -16.84 7.07
CA ALA A 9 1.24 -17.71 6.35
C ALA A 9 2.37 -16.90 5.69
N VAL A 10 2.04 -15.79 5.02
CA VAL A 10 3.04 -14.91 4.40
C VAL A 10 3.95 -14.27 5.45
N THR A 11 3.37 -13.73 6.54
CA THR A 11 4.15 -13.09 7.61
C THR A 11 5.11 -14.07 8.27
N PHE A 12 4.65 -15.30 8.54
CA PHE A 12 5.48 -16.35 9.11
C PHE A 12 6.61 -16.78 8.18
N ALA A 13 6.33 -16.95 6.89
CA ALA A 13 7.34 -17.26 5.88
C ALA A 13 8.41 -16.16 5.77
N VAL A 14 8.01 -14.89 5.78
CA VAL A 14 8.93 -13.74 5.80
C VAL A 14 9.80 -13.77 7.07
N GLY A 15 9.23 -14.09 8.24
CA GLY A 15 9.97 -14.22 9.48
C GLY A 15 11.05 -15.32 9.44
N ILE A 16 10.72 -16.50 8.88
CA ILE A 16 11.70 -17.58 8.67
C ILE A 16 12.85 -17.10 7.77
N LEU A 17 12.54 -16.42 6.67
CA LEU A 17 13.56 -15.86 5.77
C LEU A 17 14.44 -14.83 6.49
N GLN A 18 13.87 -13.95 7.31
CA GLN A 18 14.64 -12.97 8.09
C GLN A 18 15.61 -13.65 9.07
N VAL A 19 15.19 -14.69 9.80
CA VAL A 19 16.05 -15.46 10.70
C VAL A 19 17.18 -16.15 9.92
N PHE A 20 16.85 -16.76 8.77
CA PHE A 20 17.84 -17.41 7.91
C PHE A 20 18.89 -16.41 7.37
N LEU A 21 18.46 -15.26 6.85
CA LEU A 21 19.35 -14.19 6.37
C LEU A 21 20.21 -13.62 7.51
N GLY A 22 19.64 -13.48 8.71
CA GLY A 22 20.34 -13.06 9.92
C GLY A 22 21.42 -14.07 10.36
N ALA A 23 21.11 -15.37 10.32
CA ALA A 23 22.06 -16.44 10.61
C ALA A 23 23.25 -16.44 9.62
N MET A 24 22.98 -16.15 8.34
CA MET A 24 24.02 -15.96 7.32
C MET A 24 24.77 -14.62 7.41
N ARG A 25 24.43 -13.76 8.39
CA ARG A 25 24.99 -12.40 8.56
C ARG A 25 24.88 -11.53 7.31
N LEU A 26 23.84 -11.73 6.49
CA LEU A 26 23.61 -10.99 5.24
C LEU A 26 23.11 -9.55 5.47
N GLY A 27 23.19 -9.03 6.70
CA GLY A 27 22.88 -7.64 7.01
C GLY A 27 23.75 -6.64 6.25
N PHE A 28 24.97 -7.01 5.82
CA PHE A 28 25.81 -6.12 5.02
C PHE A 28 25.19 -5.74 3.66
N LEU A 29 24.28 -6.56 3.12
CA LEU A 29 23.61 -6.29 1.85
C LEU A 29 22.75 -5.02 1.89
N THR A 30 22.20 -4.67 3.05
CA THR A 30 21.41 -3.44 3.16
C THR A 30 22.26 -2.19 2.93
N THR A 31 23.56 -2.25 3.25
CA THR A 31 24.54 -1.18 2.98
C THR A 31 24.82 -0.99 1.48
N PHE A 32 24.55 -2.01 0.64
CA PHE A 32 24.71 -1.90 -0.81
C PHE A 32 23.48 -1.29 -1.50
N LEU A 33 22.36 -1.14 -0.80
CA LEU A 33 21.22 -0.40 -1.31
C LEU A 33 21.53 1.09 -1.22
N SER A 34 21.46 1.79 -2.34
CA SER A 34 21.75 3.22 -2.37
C SER A 34 20.63 4.02 -1.70
N ASP A 35 20.99 5.11 -1.01
CA ASP A 35 20.01 6.00 -0.38
C ASP A 35 18.91 6.48 -1.36
N PRO A 36 19.21 6.82 -2.63
CA PRO A 36 18.18 7.17 -3.61
C PRO A 36 17.20 6.03 -3.92
N LEU A 37 17.65 4.77 -3.90
CA LEU A 37 16.79 3.61 -4.13
C LEU A 37 15.80 3.43 -2.97
N ILE A 38 16.29 3.49 -1.72
CA ILE A 38 15.47 3.34 -0.52
C ILE A 38 14.47 4.51 -0.42
N SER A 39 14.94 5.73 -0.68
CA SER A 39 14.11 6.93 -0.70
C SER A 39 13.04 6.87 -1.78
N GLY A 40 13.40 6.48 -3.01
CA GLY A 40 12.45 6.32 -4.11
C GLY A 40 11.40 5.24 -3.85
N PHE A 41 11.81 4.08 -3.33
CA PHE A 41 10.88 3.00 -2.96
C PHE A 41 9.92 3.42 -1.85
N THR A 42 10.43 4.05 -0.79
CA THR A 42 9.63 4.54 0.33
C THR A 42 8.63 5.61 -0.13
N THR A 43 9.07 6.55 -0.97
CA THR A 43 8.20 7.59 -1.54
C THR A 43 7.12 6.98 -2.44
N GLY A 44 7.47 6.00 -3.28
CA GLY A 44 6.50 5.27 -4.09
C GLY A 44 5.46 4.51 -3.26
N ALA A 45 5.90 3.84 -2.19
CA ALA A 45 5.01 3.18 -1.24
C ALA A 45 4.09 4.20 -0.52
N ALA A 46 4.62 5.36 -0.14
CA ALA A 46 3.84 6.43 0.49
C ALA A 46 2.74 6.96 -0.44
N ILE A 47 3.07 7.21 -1.72
CA ILE A 47 2.08 7.61 -2.73
C ILE A 47 1.02 6.51 -2.89
N HIS A 48 1.41 5.23 -2.98
CA HIS A 48 0.48 4.12 -3.11
C HIS A 48 -0.48 3.98 -1.91
N VAL A 49 0.03 4.18 -0.69
CA VAL A 49 -0.79 4.20 0.54
C VAL A 49 -1.74 5.40 0.50
N PHE A 50 -1.24 6.60 0.16
CA PHE A 50 -2.04 7.81 0.03
C PHE A 50 -3.18 7.62 -0.99
N SER A 51 -2.91 7.08 -2.17
CA SER A 51 -3.93 6.74 -3.18
C SER A 51 -5.01 5.81 -2.63
N SER A 52 -4.63 4.87 -1.76
CA SER A 52 -5.58 3.93 -1.14
C SER A 52 -6.48 4.60 -0.11
N GLN A 53 -5.98 5.63 0.59
CA GLN A 53 -6.73 6.37 1.59
C GLN A 53 -7.67 7.42 1.00
N LEU A 54 -7.39 7.97 -0.19
CA LEU A 54 -8.30 8.94 -0.84
C LEU A 54 -9.73 8.39 -1.00
N LYS A 55 -9.89 7.09 -1.26
CA LYS A 55 -11.21 6.45 -1.38
C LYS A 55 -12.00 6.53 -0.07
N SER A 56 -11.32 6.27 1.04
CA SER A 56 -11.89 6.31 2.38
C SER A 56 -12.16 7.75 2.82
N ALA A 57 -11.22 8.68 2.56
CA ALA A 57 -11.32 10.08 2.93
C ALA A 57 -12.54 10.79 2.30
N PHE A 58 -12.81 10.53 1.02
CA PHE A 58 -13.96 11.11 0.31
C PHE A 58 -15.25 10.29 0.42
N GLY A 59 -15.18 9.09 1.04
CA GLY A 59 -16.33 8.19 1.18
C GLY A 59 -16.86 7.63 -0.15
N VAL A 60 -16.03 7.59 -1.20
CA VAL A 60 -16.43 7.17 -2.54
C VAL A 60 -16.11 5.69 -2.77
N LYS A 61 -17.07 4.95 -3.31
CA LYS A 61 -16.86 3.56 -3.73
C LYS A 61 -16.15 3.51 -5.08
N VAL A 62 -14.83 3.35 -5.06
CA VAL A 62 -14.01 3.12 -6.26
C VAL A 62 -13.88 1.62 -6.52
N GLN A 63 -14.04 1.20 -7.77
CA GLN A 63 -13.93 -0.20 -8.17
C GLN A 63 -12.52 -0.75 -7.93
N ARG A 64 -12.44 -2.07 -7.69
CA ARG A 64 -11.18 -2.78 -7.48
C ARG A 64 -10.64 -3.26 -8.82
N PHE A 65 -9.71 -2.51 -9.38
CA PHE A 65 -8.92 -2.95 -10.52
C PHE A 65 -7.77 -3.88 -10.09
N SER A 66 -7.40 -4.83 -10.95
CA SER A 66 -6.27 -5.76 -10.78
C SER A 66 -5.41 -5.72 -12.04
N GLY A 67 -4.07 -5.76 -11.89
CA GLY A 67 -3.12 -5.73 -13.01
C GLY A 67 -2.17 -4.52 -13.00
N PRO A 68 -1.24 -4.43 -13.98
CA PRO A 68 -0.40 -3.25 -14.18
C PRO A 68 -1.28 -2.02 -14.46
N PHE A 69 -0.80 -0.83 -14.09
CA PHE A 69 -1.54 0.45 -14.20
C PHE A 69 -2.82 0.60 -13.37
N LYS A 70 -3.09 -0.32 -12.43
CA LYS A 70 -4.23 -0.24 -11.49
C LYS A 70 -4.42 1.14 -10.86
N LEU A 71 -3.33 1.82 -10.48
CA LEU A 71 -3.40 3.15 -9.87
C LEU A 71 -4.06 4.16 -10.81
N ILE A 72 -3.69 4.17 -12.10
CA ILE A 72 -4.22 5.10 -13.10
C ILE A 72 -5.73 4.89 -13.28
N PHE A 73 -6.16 3.65 -13.51
CA PHE A 73 -7.59 3.31 -13.61
C PHE A 73 -8.36 3.65 -12.34
N SER A 74 -7.73 3.47 -11.18
CA SER A 74 -8.34 3.84 -9.90
C SER A 74 -8.47 5.35 -9.70
N TYR A 75 -7.60 6.17 -10.31
CA TYR A 75 -7.72 7.63 -10.28
C TYR A 75 -8.81 8.10 -11.24
N GLU A 76 -8.89 7.53 -12.44
CA GLU A 76 -9.95 7.83 -13.40
C GLU A 76 -11.35 7.57 -12.79
N ASP A 77 -11.55 6.38 -12.21
CA ASP A 77 -12.82 6.03 -11.55
C ASP A 77 -13.10 6.89 -10.30
N PHE A 78 -12.05 7.36 -9.60
CA PHE A 78 -12.21 8.31 -8.50
C PHE A 78 -12.74 9.67 -8.98
N PHE A 79 -12.15 10.26 -10.02
CA PHE A 79 -12.59 11.55 -10.55
C PHE A 79 -14.01 11.49 -11.12
N LEU A 80 -14.40 10.36 -11.71
CA LEU A 80 -15.77 10.17 -12.19
C LEU A 80 -16.81 10.07 -11.05
N ASN A 81 -16.42 9.48 -9.92
CA ASN A 81 -17.33 9.27 -8.79
C ASN A 81 -17.21 10.34 -7.69
N ILE A 82 -16.41 11.40 -7.88
CA ILE A 82 -16.23 12.47 -6.89
C ILE A 82 -17.53 13.21 -6.56
N ASN A 83 -18.45 13.32 -7.54
CA ASN A 83 -19.77 13.92 -7.33
C ASN A 83 -20.68 13.11 -6.39
N LYS A 84 -20.34 11.84 -6.11
CA LYS A 84 -21.05 10.97 -5.17
C LYS A 84 -20.37 10.91 -3.79
N ALA A 85 -19.40 11.79 -3.54
CA ALA A 85 -18.68 11.83 -2.29
C ALA A 85 -19.60 12.12 -1.10
N ASN A 86 -19.31 11.48 0.03
CA ASN A 86 -20.09 11.67 1.25
C ASN A 86 -19.49 12.80 2.09
N ILE A 87 -20.26 13.88 2.24
CA ILE A 87 -19.87 15.08 3.00
C ILE A 87 -19.54 14.74 4.46
N VAL A 88 -20.23 13.77 5.07
CA VAL A 88 -20.01 13.34 6.47
C VAL A 88 -18.66 12.64 6.63
N THR A 89 -18.23 11.86 5.63
CA THR A 89 -16.92 11.20 5.67
C THR A 89 -15.79 12.21 5.45
N ILE A 90 -16.02 13.22 4.60
CA ILE A 90 -15.07 14.31 4.38
C ILE A 90 -14.91 15.13 5.66
N SER A 91 -16.00 15.53 6.33
CA SER A 91 -15.89 16.28 7.59
C SER A 91 -15.20 15.48 8.68
N ALA A 92 -15.48 14.18 8.81
CA ALA A 92 -14.81 13.30 9.76
C ALA A 92 -13.34 13.02 9.46
N THR A 93 -12.89 13.21 8.21
CA THR A 93 -11.47 13.09 7.85
C THR A 93 -10.69 14.39 8.13
N ILE A 94 -11.40 15.52 8.12
CA ILE A 94 -10.82 16.86 8.36
C ILE A 94 -10.71 17.16 9.86
N VAL A 95 -11.70 16.73 10.65
CA VAL A 95 -11.71 16.83 12.13
C VAL A 95 -10.78 15.80 12.74
#